data_AF-A0A943EMJ4-F1
#
_entry.id   AF-A0A943EMJ4-F1
#
_cell.length_a   1.000
_cell.length_b   1.000
_cell.length_c   1.000
_cell.angle_alpha   90.00
_cell.angle_beta   90.00
_cell.angle_gamma   90.00
#
_symmetry.space_group_name_H-M   'P 1'
#
loop_
_entity.id
_entity.type
_entity.pdbx_description
1 polymer ?
#
loop_
_entity_poly.entity_id
_entity_poly.type
_entity_poly.pdbx_seq_one_letter_code
_entity_poly.pdbx_strand_id
1 'polypeptide(L)'
;MGHFPREPLEEYLEKWHDRFWLFDPKRPFWQVPQIDKGTQYTASKLVGDVSESNNKVRIFAARAGSGIRSVPYDEAARWLLYVNGFDDTSAKPTKKNLPSPGAGWVGKLGMIYTVGENLFQTILLNLTLLIDGEELWETSANPTWEQELRTEERVPISVPGNLAELLTVQSRRLHLRRSNGEVNGYSLLGGDFFSNSGKDGAFKEQMTLWNSPRDLSRTPFHPQRISVGKQAWRDFGNCFVQENQENNKINRHTPGIVGWIRTLQEKGLLVEDVPLYFRLIGMEYGDKDFFINDFSSDTLAIFPKIISSKYMTIRVEIEEQVNKCQEASNALSQLLEQIKIASGGDAEKSSPKSDSLFYYAVDIPFRNWLLKIHGPVMDDKSAFRELIDEWENQAREIALTIAAKEEEKADLKSYVGKVVNDSAKGTKRLYSLPLADQLYKRKIYKIYPKVGDMQ
;
A
#
# COMPACT_ATOMS: atom_id res chain seq x y z
N MET A 1 -8.22 32.07 -7.91
CA MET A 1 -7.31 31.07 -7.29
C MET A 1 -8.11 29.81 -7.01
N GLY A 2 -7.51 28.63 -7.05
CA GLY A 2 -8.23 27.36 -6.84
C GLY A 2 -8.72 26.66 -8.11
N HIS A 3 -8.25 27.05 -9.29
CA HIS A 3 -8.57 26.43 -10.57
C HIS A 3 -7.34 26.38 -11.47
N PHE A 4 -7.31 25.42 -12.41
CA PHE A 4 -6.29 25.36 -13.45
C PHE A 4 -6.48 26.49 -14.48
N PRO A 5 -5.40 26.92 -15.17
CA PRO A 5 -5.53 27.86 -16.28
C PRO A 5 -6.36 27.21 -17.39
N ARG A 6 -7.44 27.89 -17.79
CA ARG A 6 -8.43 27.34 -18.72
C ARG A 6 -7.88 27.22 -20.14
N GLU A 7 -7.29 28.30 -20.66
CA GLU A 7 -6.85 28.39 -22.05
C GLU A 7 -5.84 27.28 -22.42
N PRO A 8 -4.74 27.04 -21.65
CA PRO A 8 -3.80 25.97 -21.99
C PRO A 8 -4.42 24.57 -21.93
N LEU A 9 -5.41 24.36 -21.05
CA LEU A 9 -6.11 23.09 -20.92
C LEU A 9 -7.02 22.85 -22.14
N GLU A 10 -7.81 23.86 -22.53
CA GLU A 10 -8.70 23.77 -23.69
C GLU A 10 -7.89 23.60 -24.98
N GLU A 11 -6.81 24.35 -25.17
CA GLU A 11 -5.92 24.19 -26.33
C GLU A 11 -5.31 22.78 -26.41
N TYR A 12 -4.88 22.23 -25.27
CA TYR A 12 -4.32 20.88 -25.22
C TYR A 12 -5.35 19.80 -25.52
N LEU A 13 -6.56 19.91 -24.93
CA LEU A 13 -7.63 18.95 -25.15
C LEU A 13 -8.21 19.03 -26.57
N GLU A 14 -8.30 20.22 -27.17
CA GLU A 14 -8.72 20.40 -28.56
C GLU A 14 -7.72 19.77 -29.52
N LYS A 15 -6.41 20.02 -29.32
CA LYS A 15 -5.34 19.41 -30.12
C LYS A 15 -5.42 17.87 -30.13
N TRP A 16 -5.77 17.27 -29.00
CA TRP A 16 -5.79 15.82 -28.83
C TRP A 16 -7.20 15.21 -28.82
N HIS A 17 -8.23 16.00 -29.15
CA HIS A 17 -9.65 15.61 -29.07
C HIS A 17 -9.92 14.24 -29.68
N ASP A 18 -9.40 13.99 -30.88
CA ASP A 18 -9.63 12.74 -31.61
C ASP A 18 -8.96 11.50 -31.00
N ARG A 19 -8.12 11.67 -29.98
CA ARG A 19 -7.49 10.57 -29.23
C ARG A 19 -8.30 10.14 -28.01
N PHE A 20 -9.34 10.88 -27.62
CA PHE A 20 -10.16 10.62 -26.43
C PHE A 20 -11.48 9.90 -26.72
N TRP A 21 -11.76 9.55 -27.99
CA TRP A 21 -12.89 8.70 -28.33
C TRP A 21 -12.68 7.27 -27.82
N LEU A 22 -13.55 6.80 -26.93
CA LEU A 22 -13.53 5.41 -26.45
C LEU A 22 -13.69 4.41 -27.61
N PHE A 23 -14.40 4.79 -28.67
CA PHE A 23 -14.57 4.01 -29.89
C PHE A 23 -14.24 4.85 -31.11
N ASP A 24 -12.97 4.80 -31.52
CA ASP A 24 -12.51 5.31 -32.80
C ASP A 24 -12.01 4.13 -33.67
N PRO A 25 -12.29 4.11 -34.98
CA PRO A 25 -11.87 3.00 -35.84
C PRO A 25 -10.34 2.84 -35.98
N LYS A 26 -9.55 3.88 -35.69
CA LYS A 26 -8.09 3.90 -35.88
C LYS A 26 -7.32 4.11 -34.57
N ARG A 27 -7.81 4.96 -33.68
CA ARG A 27 -7.13 5.40 -32.44
C ARG A 27 -8.09 5.39 -31.24
N PRO A 28 -8.74 4.25 -30.93
CA PRO A 28 -9.62 4.20 -29.76
C PRO A 28 -8.81 4.47 -28.49
N PHE A 29 -9.35 5.31 -27.60
CA PHE A 29 -8.69 5.70 -26.36
C PHE A 29 -8.26 4.46 -25.57
N TRP A 30 -6.98 4.40 -25.21
CA TRP A 30 -6.35 3.33 -24.42
C TRP A 30 -6.54 1.89 -24.95
N GLN A 31 -6.80 1.76 -26.25
CA GLN A 31 -7.09 0.50 -26.90
C GLN A 31 -6.29 0.33 -28.19
N VAL A 32 -6.24 -0.90 -28.68
CA VAL A 32 -5.82 -1.25 -30.04
C VAL A 32 -7.09 -1.47 -30.86
N PRO A 33 -7.21 -0.91 -32.09
CA PRO A 33 -8.43 -0.97 -32.90
C PRO A 33 -8.81 -2.39 -33.31
N GLN A 34 -7.88 -3.33 -33.32
CA GLN A 34 -8.18 -4.74 -33.54
C GLN A 34 -7.14 -5.65 -32.87
N ILE A 35 -7.60 -6.72 -32.24
CA ILE A 35 -6.76 -7.74 -31.59
C ILE A 35 -7.25 -9.12 -32.03
N ASP A 36 -6.62 -9.69 -33.06
CA ASP A 36 -7.08 -10.95 -33.68
C ASP A 36 -6.76 -12.21 -32.86
N LYS A 37 -5.68 -12.17 -32.06
CA LYS A 37 -5.15 -13.34 -31.35
C LYS A 37 -5.19 -13.22 -29.83
N GLY A 38 -5.86 -12.19 -29.32
CA GLY A 38 -5.96 -11.92 -27.88
C GLY A 38 -6.82 -12.91 -27.13
N THR A 39 -6.58 -13.01 -25.82
CA THR A 39 -7.46 -13.77 -24.94
C THR A 39 -8.81 -13.06 -24.88
N GLN A 40 -9.88 -13.82 -25.09
CA GLN A 40 -11.24 -13.31 -25.16
C GLN A 40 -11.91 -13.40 -23.79
N TYR A 41 -12.43 -12.27 -23.32
CA TYR A 41 -13.13 -12.17 -22.04
C TYR A 41 -14.50 -11.51 -22.21
N THR A 42 -15.43 -11.90 -21.35
CA THR A 42 -16.74 -11.25 -21.17
C THR A 42 -16.64 -9.98 -20.33
N ALA A 43 -17.69 -9.16 -20.32
CA ALA A 43 -17.75 -7.98 -19.46
C ALA A 43 -17.55 -8.32 -17.96
N SER A 44 -17.93 -9.52 -17.52
CA SER A 44 -17.75 -9.98 -16.14
C SER A 44 -16.29 -10.02 -15.66
N LYS A 45 -15.32 -10.16 -16.58
CA LYS A 45 -13.89 -10.07 -16.26
C LYS A 45 -13.38 -8.62 -16.26
N LEU A 46 -14.00 -7.74 -17.04
CA LEU A 46 -13.65 -6.32 -17.14
C LEU A 46 -13.97 -5.58 -15.82
N VAL A 47 -15.09 -5.94 -15.20
CA VAL A 47 -15.59 -5.33 -13.96
C VAL A 47 -14.75 -5.79 -12.77
N GLY A 48 -13.98 -4.91 -12.15
CA GLY A 48 -12.99 -5.26 -11.12
C GLY A 48 -13.57 -5.84 -9.83
N ASP A 49 -14.75 -5.38 -9.39
CA ASP A 49 -15.47 -5.91 -8.21
C ASP A 49 -16.10 -7.30 -8.44
N VAL A 50 -16.03 -7.80 -9.67
CA VAL A 50 -16.43 -9.15 -10.05
C VAL A 50 -15.19 -9.98 -10.43
N SER A 51 -14.44 -9.53 -11.43
CA SER A 51 -13.26 -10.16 -12.02
C SER A 51 -13.45 -11.68 -12.21
N GLU A 52 -14.53 -12.03 -12.91
CA GLU A 52 -14.91 -13.42 -13.15
C GLU A 52 -14.10 -14.00 -14.30
N SER A 53 -13.37 -15.09 -14.04
CA SER A 53 -12.61 -15.79 -15.08
C SER A 53 -13.52 -16.72 -15.89
N ASN A 54 -13.12 -17.04 -17.12
CA ASN A 54 -13.81 -18.03 -17.96
C ASN A 54 -13.89 -19.43 -17.33
N ASN A 55 -13.11 -19.73 -16.29
CA ASN A 55 -13.04 -21.06 -15.66
C ASN A 55 -13.78 -21.15 -14.32
N LYS A 56 -14.12 -20.01 -13.69
CA LYS A 56 -14.67 -19.99 -12.33
C LYS A 56 -15.66 -18.84 -12.17
N VAL A 57 -16.93 -19.21 -12.05
CA VAL A 57 -18.04 -18.31 -11.75
C VAL A 57 -17.91 -17.77 -10.33
N ARG A 58 -18.20 -16.47 -10.14
CA ARG A 58 -18.18 -15.80 -8.84
C ARG A 58 -19.56 -15.91 -8.19
N ILE A 59 -19.69 -16.86 -7.26
CA ILE A 59 -20.97 -17.20 -6.60
C ILE A 59 -21.44 -16.09 -5.65
N PHE A 60 -20.52 -15.31 -5.07
CA PHE A 60 -20.80 -14.15 -4.20
C PHE A 60 -20.35 -12.84 -4.86
N ALA A 61 -20.83 -12.59 -6.09
CA ALA A 61 -20.57 -11.33 -6.77
C ALA A 61 -21.49 -10.22 -6.23
N ALA A 62 -20.96 -8.99 -6.15
CA ALA A 62 -21.76 -7.80 -5.82
C ALA A 62 -22.79 -7.44 -6.92
N ARG A 63 -22.72 -8.12 -8.08
CA ARG A 63 -23.55 -7.88 -9.26
C ARG A 63 -24.14 -9.17 -9.80
N ALA A 64 -25.33 -9.07 -10.40
CA ALA A 64 -26.01 -10.19 -11.04
C ALA A 64 -26.77 -9.74 -12.30
N GLY A 65 -27.24 -10.70 -13.10
CA GLY A 65 -28.15 -10.43 -14.21
C GLY A 65 -27.50 -9.72 -15.40
N SER A 66 -28.11 -8.62 -15.88
CA SER A 66 -27.58 -7.85 -17.02
C SER A 66 -26.30 -7.08 -16.67
N GLY A 67 -26.18 -6.52 -15.45
CA GLY A 67 -25.06 -5.67 -15.04
C GLY A 67 -23.69 -6.36 -14.90
N ILE A 68 -23.62 -7.67 -15.13
CA ILE A 68 -22.38 -8.46 -15.23
C ILE A 68 -22.10 -8.93 -16.66
N ARG A 69 -23.12 -8.92 -17.54
CA ARG A 69 -23.04 -9.36 -18.94
C ARG A 69 -22.67 -8.22 -19.89
N SER A 70 -23.04 -7.00 -19.54
CA SER A 70 -22.65 -5.78 -20.24
C SER A 70 -22.58 -4.59 -19.28
N VAL A 71 -21.84 -3.56 -19.68
CA VAL A 71 -21.67 -2.30 -18.93
C VAL A 71 -21.78 -1.09 -19.86
N PRO A 72 -22.29 0.07 -19.37
CA PRO A 72 -22.34 1.31 -20.15
C PRO A 72 -20.93 1.86 -20.42
N TYR A 73 -20.80 2.75 -21.40
CA TYR A 73 -19.51 3.22 -21.91
C TYR A 73 -18.67 4.00 -20.89
N ASP A 74 -19.32 4.80 -20.04
CA ASP A 74 -18.66 5.55 -18.99
C ASP A 74 -18.02 4.62 -17.94
N GLU A 75 -18.72 3.53 -17.60
CA GLU A 75 -18.19 2.49 -16.72
C GLU A 75 -17.09 1.67 -17.42
N ALA A 76 -17.29 1.30 -18.68
CA ALA A 76 -16.29 0.57 -19.46
C ALA A 76 -14.98 1.36 -19.58
N ALA A 77 -15.03 2.68 -19.73
CA ALA A 77 -13.84 3.54 -19.76
C ALA A 77 -13.05 3.48 -18.44
N ARG A 78 -13.73 3.48 -17.29
CA ARG A 78 -13.07 3.35 -15.97
C ARG A 78 -12.43 1.97 -15.82
N TRP A 79 -13.14 0.91 -16.21
CA TRP A 79 -12.59 -0.44 -16.17
C TRP A 79 -11.46 -0.70 -17.17
N LEU A 80 -11.47 -0.03 -18.31
CA LEU A 80 -10.37 -0.07 -19.28
C LEU A 80 -9.06 0.42 -18.64
N LEU A 81 -9.11 1.55 -17.95
CA LEU A 81 -7.96 2.09 -17.20
C LEU A 81 -7.54 1.13 -16.08
N TYR A 82 -8.52 0.62 -15.32
CA TYR A 82 -8.28 -0.33 -14.25
C TYR A 82 -7.57 -1.60 -14.75
N VAL A 83 -8.07 -2.27 -15.79
CA VAL A 83 -7.46 -3.49 -16.33
C VAL A 83 -6.04 -3.17 -16.83
N ASN A 84 -5.83 -2.05 -17.49
CA ASN A 84 -4.49 -1.72 -17.95
C ASN A 84 -3.50 -1.50 -16.79
N GLY A 85 -3.92 -0.87 -15.68
CA GLY A 85 -3.06 -0.65 -14.51
C GLY A 85 -2.94 -1.84 -13.53
N PHE A 86 -3.99 -2.64 -13.36
CA PHE A 86 -4.16 -3.61 -12.26
C PHE A 86 -4.37 -5.06 -12.71
N ASP A 87 -4.42 -5.35 -14.01
CA ASP A 87 -4.72 -6.71 -14.45
C ASP A 87 -3.72 -7.76 -13.93
N ASP A 88 -4.22 -8.97 -13.79
CA ASP A 88 -3.49 -10.14 -13.30
C ASP A 88 -2.58 -10.75 -14.39
N THR A 89 -1.96 -11.89 -14.11
CA THR A 89 -1.05 -12.58 -15.04
C THR A 89 -1.74 -13.63 -15.93
N SER A 90 -3.07 -13.64 -16.01
CA SER A 90 -3.84 -14.68 -16.71
C SER A 90 -3.80 -14.60 -18.24
N ALA A 91 -3.47 -13.44 -18.81
CA ALA A 91 -3.41 -13.24 -20.26
C ALA A 91 -2.39 -14.20 -20.91
N LYS A 92 -2.83 -14.99 -21.89
CA LYS A 92 -1.94 -15.95 -22.58
C LYS A 92 -1.15 -15.26 -23.71
N PRO A 93 0.15 -15.59 -23.89
CA PRO A 93 0.92 -15.08 -25.03
C PRO A 93 0.42 -15.70 -26.33
N THR A 94 0.45 -14.95 -27.44
CA THR A 94 0.06 -15.48 -28.76
C THR A 94 1.16 -16.32 -29.40
N LYS A 95 2.42 -16.12 -28.97
CA LYS A 95 3.61 -16.86 -29.43
C LYS A 95 4.31 -17.56 -28.27
N LYS A 96 4.99 -18.66 -28.56
CA LYS A 96 5.86 -19.33 -27.59
C LYS A 96 7.06 -18.43 -27.24
N ASN A 97 7.59 -18.60 -26.03
CA ASN A 97 8.83 -17.96 -25.54
C ASN A 97 8.77 -16.42 -25.40
N LEU A 98 7.59 -15.82 -25.33
CA LEU A 98 7.47 -14.41 -24.96
C LEU A 98 7.65 -14.21 -23.45
N PRO A 99 8.27 -13.09 -23.02
CA PRO A 99 8.48 -12.81 -21.61
C PRO A 99 7.14 -12.60 -20.88
N SER A 100 7.15 -12.79 -19.56
CA SER A 100 6.00 -12.44 -18.72
C SER A 100 6.01 -10.94 -18.43
N PRO A 101 4.93 -10.19 -18.74
CA PRO A 101 4.81 -8.78 -18.34
C PRO A 101 4.54 -8.62 -16.82
N GLY A 102 4.17 -9.71 -16.14
CA GLY A 102 3.67 -9.69 -14.76
C GLY A 102 2.31 -8.99 -14.64
N ALA A 103 1.92 -8.66 -13.41
CA ALA A 103 0.75 -7.81 -13.15
C ALA A 103 0.89 -6.45 -13.85
N GLY A 104 -0.22 -5.72 -14.01
CA GLY A 104 -0.18 -4.32 -14.44
C GLY A 104 0.74 -3.47 -13.55
N TRP A 105 1.34 -2.40 -14.10
CA TRP A 105 2.34 -1.59 -13.39
C TRP A 105 1.82 -1.07 -12.05
N VAL A 106 0.64 -0.44 -12.06
CA VAL A 106 0.02 0.16 -10.88
C VAL A 106 -0.30 -0.91 -9.83
N GLY A 107 -0.70 -2.10 -10.25
CA GLY A 107 -0.93 -3.25 -9.37
C GLY A 107 0.33 -3.78 -8.64
N LYS A 108 1.53 -3.39 -9.06
CA LYS A 108 2.78 -3.75 -8.37
C LYS A 108 3.14 -2.77 -7.25
N LEU A 109 2.50 -1.60 -7.21
CA LEU A 109 2.86 -0.50 -6.31
C LEU A 109 2.27 -0.69 -4.91
N GLY A 110 2.99 -0.19 -3.91
CA GLY A 110 2.39 0.18 -2.63
C GLY A 110 1.95 1.63 -2.71
N MET A 111 0.78 1.88 -3.30
CA MET A 111 0.42 3.23 -3.72
C MET A 111 0.33 4.19 -2.54
N ILE A 112 0.93 5.36 -2.68
CA ILE A 112 0.84 6.47 -1.73
C ILE A 112 0.69 7.79 -2.48
N TYR A 113 -0.27 8.61 -2.09
CA TYR A 113 -0.48 9.94 -2.66
C TYR A 113 -1.11 10.88 -1.63
N THR A 114 -1.03 12.18 -1.88
CA THR A 114 -1.55 13.20 -0.95
C THR A 114 -2.97 13.59 -1.32
N VAL A 115 -3.86 13.79 -0.34
CA VAL A 115 -5.25 14.21 -0.54
C VAL A 115 -5.41 15.61 0.03
N GLY A 116 -5.89 16.54 -0.79
CA GLY A 116 -6.24 17.90 -0.37
C GLY A 116 -7.72 18.03 -0.02
N GLU A 117 -8.15 19.24 0.34
CA GLU A 117 -9.55 19.54 0.67
C GLU A 117 -10.49 19.41 -0.53
N ASN A 118 -9.94 19.48 -1.74
CA ASN A 118 -10.66 19.33 -3.00
C ASN A 118 -9.77 18.69 -4.07
N LEU A 119 -10.38 18.39 -5.22
CA LEU A 119 -9.68 17.76 -6.34
C LEU A 119 -8.54 18.63 -6.90
N PHE A 120 -8.71 19.96 -6.94
CA PHE A 120 -7.67 20.87 -7.41
C PHE A 120 -6.41 20.79 -6.54
N GLN A 121 -6.57 20.87 -5.21
CA GLN A 121 -5.46 20.70 -4.28
C GLN A 121 -4.86 19.29 -4.37
N THR A 122 -5.69 18.25 -4.48
CA THR A 122 -5.22 16.87 -4.63
C THR A 122 -4.36 16.70 -5.87
N ILE A 123 -4.75 17.27 -7.02
CA ILE A 123 -3.94 17.20 -8.24
C ILE A 123 -2.63 17.98 -8.05
N LEU A 124 -2.66 19.20 -7.50
CA LEU A 124 -1.44 19.99 -7.30
C LEU A 124 -0.43 19.35 -6.33
N LEU A 125 -0.92 18.77 -5.23
CA LEU A 125 -0.05 18.09 -4.26
C LEU A 125 0.63 16.85 -4.86
N ASN A 126 0.03 16.22 -5.88
CA ASN A 126 0.58 15.05 -6.56
C ASN A 126 1.21 15.36 -7.93
N LEU A 127 1.26 16.63 -8.33
CA LEU A 127 1.96 17.07 -9.52
C LEU A 127 3.47 17.16 -9.20
N THR A 128 4.13 16.01 -9.10
CA THR A 128 5.55 15.90 -8.77
C THR A 128 6.41 16.44 -9.91
N LEU A 129 6.74 17.73 -9.89
CA LEU A 129 7.57 18.39 -10.91
C LEU A 129 9.05 17.99 -10.83
N LEU A 130 9.44 17.37 -9.72
CA LEU A 130 10.77 16.83 -9.48
C LEU A 130 10.66 15.35 -9.14
N ILE A 131 11.63 14.56 -9.61
CA ILE A 131 11.86 13.17 -9.20
C ILE A 131 12.47 13.23 -7.81
N ASP A 132 11.80 12.60 -6.86
CA ASP A 132 12.11 12.52 -5.43
C ASP A 132 12.28 13.88 -4.73
N GLY A 133 11.75 14.95 -5.35
CA GLY A 133 11.90 16.33 -4.88
C GLY A 133 13.21 17.01 -5.28
N GLU A 134 14.07 16.35 -6.07
CA GLU A 134 15.44 16.81 -6.30
C GLU A 134 15.77 17.01 -7.79
N GLU A 135 15.45 16.04 -8.64
CA GLU A 135 15.85 16.05 -10.05
C GLU A 135 14.72 16.47 -10.99
N LEU A 136 15.03 17.19 -12.07
CA LEU A 136 14.05 17.53 -13.09
C LEU A 136 13.72 16.32 -13.95
N TRP A 137 12.44 16.18 -14.32
CA TRP A 137 12.02 15.26 -15.38
C TRP A 137 12.63 15.64 -16.73
N GLU A 138 12.69 14.67 -17.64
CA GLU A 138 12.99 14.95 -19.05
C GLU A 138 11.95 15.92 -19.64
N THR A 139 12.41 16.82 -20.51
CA THR A 139 11.64 18.00 -20.95
C THR A 139 10.38 17.67 -21.77
N SER A 140 10.32 16.49 -22.39
CA SER A 140 9.20 16.09 -23.25
C SER A 140 8.18 15.28 -22.46
N ALA A 141 7.01 15.86 -22.20
CA ALA A 141 5.86 15.11 -21.68
C ALA A 141 5.19 14.33 -22.81
N ASN A 142 5.25 12.99 -22.76
CA ASN A 142 4.80 12.13 -23.85
C ASN A 142 3.80 11.06 -23.34
N PRO A 143 2.58 11.44 -22.91
CA PRO A 143 1.60 10.45 -22.50
C PRO A 143 1.17 9.58 -23.70
N THR A 144 0.66 8.38 -23.43
CA THR A 144 0.47 7.38 -24.49
C THR A 144 -0.49 7.82 -25.61
N TRP A 145 -1.44 8.73 -25.34
CA TRP A 145 -2.31 9.27 -26.40
C TRP A 145 -1.62 10.29 -27.32
N GLU A 146 -0.43 10.79 -26.99
CA GLU A 146 0.37 11.60 -27.92
C GLU A 146 1.28 10.74 -28.79
N GLN A 147 1.58 9.52 -28.34
CA GLN A 147 2.47 8.61 -29.03
C GLN A 147 1.79 7.87 -30.19
N GLU A 148 2.63 7.27 -31.04
CA GLU A 148 2.18 6.31 -32.02
C GLU A 148 1.60 5.05 -31.37
N LEU A 149 0.57 4.49 -32.00
CA LEU A 149 -0.16 3.36 -31.47
C LEU A 149 0.73 2.12 -31.46
N ARG A 150 0.96 1.56 -30.27
CA ARG A 150 1.70 0.31 -30.10
C ARG A 150 0.73 -0.87 -30.13
N THR A 151 0.97 -1.82 -31.04
CA THR A 151 0.12 -3.01 -31.21
C THR A 151 0.79 -4.30 -30.76
N GLU A 152 2.10 -4.27 -30.60
CA GLU A 152 2.91 -5.43 -30.19
C GLU A 152 2.58 -5.87 -28.75
N GLU A 153 2.63 -7.19 -28.54
CA GLU A 153 2.42 -7.78 -27.21
C GLU A 153 3.75 -7.94 -26.44
N ARG A 154 3.69 -7.77 -25.12
CA ARG A 154 4.76 -8.12 -24.18
C ARG A 154 6.09 -7.46 -24.57
N VAL A 155 6.06 -6.15 -24.74
CA VAL A 155 7.22 -5.36 -25.15
C VAL A 155 7.98 -4.90 -23.90
N PRO A 156 9.25 -5.31 -23.72
CA PRO A 156 10.10 -4.72 -22.70
C PRO A 156 10.46 -3.29 -23.11
N ILE A 157 10.24 -2.33 -22.22
CA ILE A 157 10.59 -0.92 -22.38
C ILE A 157 11.55 -0.48 -21.27
N SER A 158 12.22 0.64 -21.45
CA SER A 158 12.90 1.34 -20.35
C SER A 158 11.90 2.01 -19.42
N VAL A 159 12.28 2.25 -18.17
CA VAL A 159 11.48 3.06 -17.25
C VAL A 159 11.27 4.44 -17.87
N PRO A 160 10.01 4.90 -18.05
CA PRO A 160 9.73 6.17 -18.69
C PRO A 160 10.48 7.36 -18.12
N GLY A 161 10.89 8.27 -19.01
CA GLY A 161 11.74 9.42 -18.70
C GLY A 161 11.03 10.62 -18.10
N ASN A 162 9.70 10.66 -18.22
CA ASN A 162 8.84 11.76 -17.84
C ASN A 162 7.57 11.24 -17.14
N LEU A 163 6.96 12.09 -16.31
CA LEU A 163 5.79 11.73 -15.51
C LEU A 163 4.57 11.33 -16.36
N ALA A 164 4.31 12.03 -17.47
CA ALA A 164 3.14 11.78 -18.31
C ALA A 164 3.19 10.40 -18.98
N GLU A 165 4.36 9.98 -19.44
CA GLU A 165 4.56 8.63 -19.98
C GLU A 165 4.44 7.56 -18.89
N LEU A 166 5.06 7.77 -17.72
CA LEU A 166 4.98 6.84 -16.59
C LEU A 166 3.54 6.60 -16.12
N LEU A 167 2.77 7.67 -15.94
CA LEU A 167 1.38 7.60 -15.48
C LEU A 167 0.42 7.05 -16.53
N THR A 168 0.88 6.85 -17.76
CA THR A 168 0.04 6.35 -18.87
C THR A 168 0.59 5.08 -19.52
N VAL A 169 1.49 4.36 -18.84
CA VAL A 169 2.05 3.09 -19.31
C VAL A 169 0.92 2.12 -19.66
N GLN A 170 0.94 1.60 -20.88
CA GLN A 170 -0.01 0.60 -21.33
C GLN A 170 0.50 -0.82 -21.05
N SER A 171 0.37 -1.28 -19.80
CA SER A 171 0.74 -2.65 -19.43
C SER A 171 -0.08 -3.73 -20.12
N ARG A 172 -1.20 -3.37 -20.77
CA ARG A 172 -2.04 -4.27 -21.58
C ARG A 172 -2.37 -3.67 -22.94
N ARG A 173 -2.63 -4.53 -23.93
CA ARG A 173 -3.33 -4.16 -25.17
C ARG A 173 -4.77 -4.64 -25.06
N LEU A 174 -5.71 -3.70 -25.14
CA LEU A 174 -7.13 -3.94 -24.92
C LEU A 174 -7.92 -3.57 -26.16
N HIS A 175 -9.00 -4.30 -26.43
CA HIS A 175 -9.98 -3.92 -27.44
C HIS A 175 -11.38 -4.26 -26.93
N LEU A 176 -12.19 -3.24 -26.66
CA LEU A 176 -13.55 -3.41 -26.15
C LEU A 176 -14.50 -3.84 -27.28
N ARG A 177 -15.33 -4.85 -27.01
CA ARG A 177 -16.44 -5.26 -27.87
C ARG A 177 -17.74 -4.69 -27.32
N ARG A 178 -18.54 -4.15 -28.24
CA ARG A 178 -19.81 -3.49 -27.91
C ARG A 178 -20.95 -4.00 -28.77
N SER A 179 -22.15 -4.01 -28.20
CA SER A 179 -23.42 -4.27 -28.89
C SER A 179 -24.52 -3.46 -28.20
N ASN A 180 -25.49 -2.95 -28.96
CA ASN A 180 -26.68 -2.28 -28.41
C ASN A 180 -26.37 -1.15 -27.41
N GLY A 181 -25.33 -0.34 -27.66
CA GLY A 181 -24.99 0.78 -26.79
C GLY A 181 -24.17 0.43 -25.54
N GLU A 182 -23.75 -0.83 -25.37
CA GLU A 182 -23.02 -1.30 -24.17
C GLU A 182 -21.81 -2.15 -24.54
N VAL A 183 -20.84 -2.26 -23.61
CA VAL A 183 -19.68 -3.15 -23.73
C VAL A 183 -20.03 -4.51 -23.15
N ASN A 184 -19.88 -5.57 -23.93
CA ASN A 184 -20.23 -6.95 -23.54
C ASN A 184 -19.01 -7.87 -23.38
N GLY A 185 -17.82 -7.37 -23.68
CA GLY A 185 -16.57 -8.13 -23.55
C GLY A 185 -15.38 -7.37 -24.12
N TYR A 186 -14.22 -7.99 -24.10
CA TYR A 186 -12.98 -7.42 -24.63
C TYR A 186 -11.96 -8.48 -25.02
N SER A 187 -10.98 -8.07 -25.82
CA SER A 187 -9.79 -8.85 -26.16
C SER A 187 -8.60 -8.29 -25.37
N LEU A 188 -7.72 -9.18 -24.90
CA LEU A 188 -6.55 -8.82 -24.09
C LEU A 188 -5.26 -9.44 -24.61
N LEU A 189 -4.20 -8.64 -24.67
CA LEU A 189 -2.80 -9.07 -24.74
C LEU A 189 -1.97 -8.40 -23.66
N GLY A 190 -0.81 -8.99 -23.33
CA GLY A 190 0.20 -8.29 -22.53
C GLY A 190 0.74 -7.09 -23.30
N GLY A 191 0.92 -5.94 -22.65
CA GLY A 191 1.42 -4.71 -23.25
C GLY A 191 2.88 -4.44 -22.91
N ASP A 192 3.19 -3.18 -22.63
CA ASP A 192 4.53 -2.73 -22.25
C ASP A 192 4.86 -3.08 -20.80
N PHE A 193 6.11 -3.44 -20.52
CA PHE A 193 6.57 -3.65 -19.15
C PHE A 193 8.05 -3.30 -19.02
N PHE A 194 8.49 -3.00 -17.79
CA PHE A 194 9.89 -2.68 -17.49
C PHE A 194 10.32 -3.37 -16.20
N SER A 195 11.64 -3.42 -15.97
CA SER A 195 12.20 -3.95 -14.72
C SER A 195 11.79 -3.05 -13.55
N ASN A 196 11.41 -3.67 -12.44
CA ASN A 196 11.07 -2.97 -11.21
C ASN A 196 12.10 -3.22 -10.10
N SER A 197 13.28 -3.74 -10.44
CA SER A 197 14.31 -4.06 -9.47
C SER A 197 15.73 -3.92 -10.00
N GLY A 198 16.67 -3.74 -9.06
CA GLY A 198 18.10 -3.69 -9.34
C GLY A 198 18.53 -2.35 -9.94
N LYS A 199 19.57 -2.38 -10.78
CA LYS A 199 20.12 -1.18 -11.45
C LYS A 199 19.12 -0.55 -12.43
N ASP A 200 18.24 -1.36 -13.00
CA ASP A 200 17.16 -0.93 -13.89
C ASP A 200 15.83 -0.77 -13.14
N GLY A 201 15.90 -0.52 -11.82
CA GLY A 201 14.75 -0.34 -10.97
C GLY A 201 13.92 0.88 -11.37
N ALA A 202 12.64 0.86 -11.02
CA ALA A 202 11.69 1.90 -11.40
C ALA A 202 11.73 3.13 -10.48
N PHE A 203 12.93 3.61 -10.10
CA PHE A 203 13.09 4.68 -9.09
C PHE A 203 12.43 6.00 -9.47
N LYS A 204 12.11 6.20 -10.76
CA LYS A 204 11.28 7.32 -11.22
C LYS A 204 9.83 7.27 -10.71
N GLU A 205 9.35 6.14 -10.22
CA GLU A 205 8.01 6.03 -9.62
C GLU A 205 7.91 6.76 -8.28
N GLN A 206 7.10 7.81 -8.28
CA GLN A 206 6.98 8.74 -7.15
C GLN A 206 5.96 8.29 -6.13
N MET A 207 4.96 7.50 -6.52
CA MET A 207 3.77 7.21 -5.71
C MET A 207 3.77 5.78 -5.16
N THR A 208 4.94 5.25 -4.77
CA THR A 208 5.05 3.90 -4.20
C THR A 208 5.88 3.84 -2.92
N LEU A 209 5.48 2.95 -2.03
CA LEU A 209 6.35 2.41 -0.99
C LEU A 209 7.37 1.47 -1.65
N TRP A 210 8.59 1.50 -1.12
CA TRP A 210 9.70 0.63 -1.51
C TRP A 210 9.91 -0.44 -0.46
N ASN A 211 10.41 -1.61 -0.88
CA ASN A 211 10.89 -2.59 0.07
C ASN A 211 12.10 -2.04 0.85
N SER A 212 12.35 -2.62 2.03
CA SER A 212 13.46 -2.21 2.89
C SER A 212 14.48 -3.35 3.03
N PRO A 213 15.32 -3.58 2.01
CA PRO A 213 16.24 -4.72 2.01
C PRO A 213 17.33 -4.56 3.07
N ARG A 214 17.67 -5.68 3.73
CA ARG A 214 18.82 -5.73 4.66
C ARG A 214 20.16 -5.91 3.94
N ASP A 215 20.11 -6.54 2.77
CA ASP A 215 21.26 -6.86 1.95
C ASP A 215 20.89 -6.64 0.47
N LEU A 216 21.35 -5.53 -0.08
CA LEU A 216 21.09 -5.13 -1.47
C LEU A 216 21.64 -6.11 -2.50
N SER A 217 22.64 -6.93 -2.14
CA SER A 217 23.20 -7.94 -3.04
C SER A 217 22.25 -9.13 -3.22
N ARG A 218 21.42 -9.41 -2.22
CA ARG A 218 20.44 -10.51 -2.23
C ARG A 218 19.05 -10.06 -2.62
N THR A 219 18.67 -8.87 -2.16
CA THR A 219 17.33 -8.31 -2.40
C THR A 219 17.50 -6.87 -2.84
N PRO A 220 17.43 -6.59 -4.15
CA PRO A 220 17.45 -5.22 -4.62
C PRO A 220 16.18 -4.46 -4.23
N PHE A 221 16.21 -3.13 -4.36
CA PHE A 221 15.02 -2.32 -4.21
C PHE A 221 13.96 -2.69 -5.26
N HIS A 222 12.70 -2.71 -4.84
CA HIS A 222 11.52 -2.83 -5.70
C HIS A 222 10.28 -2.23 -5.01
N PRO A 223 9.25 -1.83 -5.76
CA PRO A 223 7.96 -1.44 -5.18
C PRO A 223 7.41 -2.53 -4.26
N GLN A 224 6.94 -2.13 -3.07
CA GLN A 224 6.36 -3.03 -2.09
C GLN A 224 4.86 -2.78 -1.96
N ARG A 225 4.04 -3.76 -2.37
CA ARG A 225 2.59 -3.74 -2.13
C ARG A 225 2.30 -3.67 -0.63
N ILE A 226 1.28 -2.90 -0.29
CA ILE A 226 0.79 -2.79 1.09
C ILE A 226 -0.02 -4.03 1.43
N SER A 227 0.23 -4.61 2.61
CA SER A 227 -0.52 -5.75 3.11
C SER A 227 -1.97 -5.35 3.42
N VAL A 228 -2.94 -6.07 2.85
CA VAL A 228 -4.36 -5.85 3.15
C VAL A 228 -4.62 -6.14 4.64
N GLY A 229 -5.42 -5.29 5.27
CA GLY A 229 -5.74 -5.36 6.70
C GLY A 229 -4.68 -4.75 7.63
N LYS A 230 -3.58 -4.21 7.10
CA LYS A 230 -2.60 -3.43 7.86
C LYS A 230 -2.96 -1.93 7.84
N GLN A 231 -3.02 -1.30 9.01
CA GLN A 231 -3.25 0.14 9.16
C GLN A 231 -2.06 0.94 8.62
N ALA A 232 -2.31 2.06 7.92
CA ALA A 232 -1.30 2.86 7.23
C ALA A 232 -0.18 3.39 8.14
N TRP A 233 -0.50 3.77 9.38
CA TRP A 233 0.51 4.28 10.32
C TRP A 233 1.58 3.24 10.66
N ARG A 234 1.30 1.94 10.48
CA ARG A 234 2.28 0.86 10.69
C ARG A 234 3.35 0.80 9.60
N ASP A 235 3.20 1.58 8.52
CA ASP A 235 4.21 1.80 7.48
C ASP A 235 4.86 3.19 7.58
N PHE A 236 4.67 3.91 8.70
CA PHE A 236 5.23 5.26 8.90
C PHE A 236 6.74 5.31 8.61
N GLY A 237 7.51 4.35 9.14
CA GLY A 237 8.95 4.25 8.91
C GLY A 237 9.31 4.19 7.42
N ASN A 238 8.62 3.34 6.66
CA ASN A 238 8.84 3.15 5.22
C ASN A 238 8.40 4.36 4.39
N CYS A 239 7.44 5.15 4.89
CA CYS A 239 6.92 6.32 4.20
C CYS A 239 7.77 7.58 4.48
N PHE A 240 8.19 7.79 5.73
CA PHE A 240 8.65 9.11 6.17
C PHE A 240 10.06 9.13 6.76
N VAL A 241 10.67 8.00 7.10
CA VAL A 241 12.01 7.97 7.72
C VAL A 241 13.07 7.68 6.67
N GLN A 242 14.02 8.60 6.50
CA GLN A 242 15.17 8.46 5.60
C GLN A 242 16.35 7.76 6.28
N GLU A 243 17.26 7.20 5.49
CA GLU A 243 18.48 6.59 6.00
C GLU A 243 19.35 7.64 6.71
N ASN A 244 19.73 7.40 7.97
CA ASN A 244 20.84 8.08 8.64
C ASN A 244 21.20 7.44 9.99
N GLN A 245 21.44 6.12 10.01
CA GLN A 245 22.17 5.53 11.13
C GLN A 245 23.11 4.42 10.64
N GLU A 246 24.41 4.59 10.90
CA GLU A 246 25.45 3.55 10.77
C GLU A 246 25.11 2.25 11.53
N ASN A 247 24.12 2.30 12.44
CA ASN A 247 23.68 1.18 13.27
C ASN A 247 22.47 0.39 12.72
N ASN A 248 21.73 0.90 11.71
CA ASN A 248 20.54 0.22 11.20
C ASN A 248 20.84 -0.54 9.90
N LYS A 249 20.77 -1.87 9.96
CA LYS A 249 21.04 -2.80 8.84
C LYS A 249 19.92 -2.83 7.77
N ILE A 250 19.12 -1.78 7.62
CA ILE A 250 17.96 -1.76 6.71
C ILE A 250 18.11 -0.56 5.78
N ASN A 251 18.22 -0.83 4.48
CA ASN A 251 18.28 0.21 3.45
C ASN A 251 16.86 0.73 3.20
N ARG A 252 16.70 2.05 3.01
CA ARG A 252 15.39 2.68 2.76
C ARG A 252 15.40 3.60 1.57
N HIS A 253 14.27 3.65 0.90
CA HIS A 253 13.95 4.63 -0.13
C HIS A 253 12.59 5.24 0.21
N THR A 254 12.57 6.52 0.56
CA THR A 254 11.30 7.20 0.80
C THR A 254 10.50 7.32 -0.50
N PRO A 255 9.16 7.23 -0.48
CA PRO A 255 8.34 7.50 -1.66
C PRO A 255 8.66 8.89 -2.23
N GLY A 256 8.81 8.99 -3.55
CA GLY A 256 9.19 10.24 -4.21
C GLY A 256 8.21 11.39 -3.95
N ILE A 257 6.92 11.08 -3.82
CA ILE A 257 5.87 12.03 -3.44
C ILE A 257 6.14 12.67 -2.07
N VAL A 258 6.75 11.96 -1.12
CA VAL A 258 7.13 12.52 0.19
C VAL A 258 8.30 13.50 0.03
N GLY A 259 9.23 13.21 -0.88
CA GLY A 259 10.29 14.15 -1.27
C GLY A 259 9.76 15.40 -1.96
N TRP A 260 8.76 15.26 -2.83
CA TRP A 260 8.05 16.39 -3.43
C TRP A 260 7.33 17.26 -2.38
N ILE A 261 6.58 16.65 -1.46
CA ILE A 261 5.89 17.37 -0.38
C ILE A 261 6.89 18.12 0.51
N ARG A 262 8.03 17.50 0.85
CA ARG A 262 9.14 18.16 1.57
C ARG A 262 9.64 19.39 0.82
N THR A 263 9.80 19.28 -0.50
CA THR A 263 10.21 20.41 -1.34
C THR A 263 9.19 21.55 -1.30
N LEU A 264 7.89 21.24 -1.44
CA LEU A 264 6.83 22.25 -1.33
C LEU A 264 6.84 22.93 0.03
N GLN A 265 7.06 22.16 1.10
CA GLN A 265 7.17 22.67 2.45
C GLN A 265 8.36 23.63 2.62
N GLU A 266 9.56 23.23 2.18
CA GLU A 266 10.77 24.04 2.27
C GLU A 266 10.68 25.33 1.44
N LYS A 267 9.85 25.34 0.40
CA LYS A 267 9.52 26.53 -0.40
C LYS A 267 8.41 27.39 0.22
N GLY A 268 7.83 27.01 1.36
CA GLY A 268 6.74 27.74 2.02
C GLY A 268 5.41 27.67 1.26
N LEU A 269 5.20 26.63 0.46
CA LEU A 269 3.98 26.45 -0.36
C LEU A 269 2.89 25.62 0.33
N LEU A 270 3.14 25.16 1.56
CA LEU A 270 2.19 24.40 2.37
C LEU A 270 1.78 25.19 3.61
N VAL A 271 0.53 25.04 4.04
CA VAL A 271 0.02 25.61 5.28
C VAL A 271 0.47 24.74 6.45
N GLU A 272 1.25 25.29 7.37
CA GLU A 272 1.92 24.50 8.42
C GLU A 272 0.97 23.90 9.47
N ASP A 273 -0.13 24.59 9.78
CA ASP A 273 -1.10 24.23 10.82
C ASP A 273 -2.29 23.41 10.29
N VAL A 274 -2.20 22.90 9.06
CA VAL A 274 -3.20 22.01 8.45
C VAL A 274 -2.57 20.65 8.17
N PRO A 275 -3.15 19.53 8.67
CA PRO A 275 -2.64 18.20 8.36
C PRO A 275 -2.68 17.89 6.86
N LEU A 276 -1.64 17.21 6.38
CA LEU A 276 -1.63 16.54 5.10
C LEU A 276 -2.18 15.13 5.26
N TYR A 277 -3.01 14.73 4.30
CA TYR A 277 -3.59 13.39 4.27
C TYR A 277 -2.86 12.55 3.24
N PHE A 278 -2.17 11.51 3.66
CA PHE A 278 -1.55 10.53 2.76
C PHE A 278 -2.47 9.34 2.62
N ARG A 279 -3.02 9.14 1.42
CA ARG A 279 -3.81 7.95 1.11
C ARG A 279 -2.91 6.84 0.61
N LEU A 280 -3.06 5.69 1.23
CA LEU A 280 -2.37 4.45 0.90
C LEU A 280 -3.39 3.49 0.27
N ILE A 281 -2.98 2.81 -0.81
CA ILE A 281 -3.81 1.79 -1.45
C ILE A 281 -2.95 0.55 -1.72
N GLY A 282 -3.41 -0.59 -1.19
CA GLY A 282 -2.80 -1.90 -1.38
C GLY A 282 -3.67 -2.81 -2.23
N MET A 283 -3.05 -3.52 -3.18
CA MET A 283 -3.67 -4.60 -3.94
C MET A 283 -3.08 -5.93 -3.47
N GLU A 284 -3.93 -6.89 -3.14
CA GLU A 284 -3.53 -8.27 -2.86
C GLU A 284 -3.90 -9.15 -4.05
N TYR A 285 -2.90 -9.83 -4.61
CA TYR A 285 -3.13 -10.86 -5.61
C TYR A 285 -3.01 -12.25 -4.99
N GLY A 286 -3.75 -13.20 -5.55
CA GLY A 286 -3.67 -14.61 -5.23
C GLY A 286 -2.43 -15.29 -5.82
N ASP A 287 -2.46 -16.62 -5.84
CA ASP A 287 -1.32 -17.45 -6.27
C ASP A 287 -0.74 -16.97 -7.61
N LYS A 288 0.59 -16.74 -7.62
CA LYS A 288 1.38 -16.25 -8.78
C LYS A 288 0.82 -15.01 -9.48
N ASP A 289 0.09 -14.18 -8.75
CA ASP A 289 -0.62 -13.04 -9.27
C ASP A 289 -1.66 -13.38 -10.36
N PHE A 290 -2.27 -14.58 -10.33
CA PHE A 290 -3.24 -15.01 -11.36
C PHE A 290 -4.64 -14.41 -11.20
N PHE A 291 -4.94 -13.77 -10.09
CA PHE A 291 -6.19 -13.08 -9.81
C PHE A 291 -6.00 -12.11 -8.65
N ILE A 292 -6.88 -11.14 -8.53
CA ILE A 292 -6.93 -10.22 -7.39
C ILE A 292 -7.74 -10.90 -6.27
N ASN A 293 -7.18 -10.94 -5.08
CA ASN A 293 -7.82 -11.46 -3.87
C ASN A 293 -8.64 -10.37 -3.18
N ASP A 294 -7.99 -9.23 -2.92
CA ASP A 294 -8.54 -8.16 -2.11
C ASP A 294 -7.81 -6.84 -2.40
N PHE A 295 -8.34 -5.74 -1.89
CA PHE A 295 -7.66 -4.45 -1.87
C PHE A 295 -7.95 -3.73 -0.55
N SER A 296 -7.09 -2.78 -0.21
CA SER A 296 -7.29 -1.92 0.96
C SER A 296 -6.99 -0.48 0.62
N SER A 297 -7.72 0.43 1.28
CA SER A 297 -7.39 1.84 1.29
C SER A 297 -7.45 2.37 2.71
N ASP A 298 -6.43 3.14 3.09
CA ASP A 298 -6.34 3.80 4.38
C ASP A 298 -5.73 5.19 4.18
N THR A 299 -5.97 6.11 5.09
CA THR A 299 -5.46 7.49 5.02
C THR A 299 -4.80 7.87 6.34
N LEU A 300 -3.55 8.29 6.28
CA LEU A 300 -2.79 8.78 7.42
C LEU A 300 -2.68 10.30 7.37
N ALA A 301 -3.02 10.97 8.46
CA ALA A 301 -2.90 12.41 8.58
C ALA A 301 -1.65 12.77 9.40
N ILE A 302 -0.79 13.65 8.86
CA ILE A 302 0.38 14.20 9.55
C ILE A 302 0.56 15.68 9.24
N PHE A 303 1.10 16.46 10.17
CA PHE A 303 1.40 17.86 9.90
C PHE A 303 2.62 17.99 8.98
N PRO A 304 2.64 18.95 8.02
CA PRO A 304 3.74 19.14 7.09
C PRO A 304 5.10 19.21 7.80
N LYS A 305 5.18 19.90 8.95
CA LYS A 305 6.40 20.02 9.78
C LYS A 305 7.10 18.69 10.02
N ILE A 306 6.36 17.60 10.22
CA ILE A 306 6.94 16.28 10.48
C ILE A 306 7.84 15.81 9.33
N ILE A 307 7.52 16.17 8.08
CA ILE A 307 8.22 15.71 6.87
C ILE A 307 9.55 16.45 6.65
N SER A 308 9.70 17.64 7.25
CA SER A 308 10.92 18.45 7.10
C SER A 308 12.17 17.72 7.59
N SER A 309 13.29 18.00 6.93
CA SER A 309 14.64 17.57 7.33
C SER A 309 14.98 17.94 8.79
N LYS A 310 14.48 19.08 9.29
CA LYS A 310 14.69 19.54 10.68
C LYS A 310 14.17 18.56 11.74
N TYR A 311 13.05 17.89 11.48
CA TYR A 311 12.36 17.06 12.48
C TYR A 311 12.60 15.56 12.29
N MET A 312 13.78 15.19 11.77
CA MET A 312 14.18 13.79 11.60
C MET A 312 14.12 12.98 12.91
N THR A 313 14.56 13.55 14.03
CA THR A 313 14.50 12.89 15.35
C THR A 313 13.06 12.56 15.77
N ILE A 314 12.10 13.45 15.49
CA ILE A 314 10.67 13.19 15.76
C ILE A 314 10.18 12.01 14.92
N ARG A 315 10.55 11.95 13.64
CA ARG A 315 10.16 10.84 12.75
C ARG A 315 10.74 9.50 13.22
N VAL A 316 11.99 9.48 13.65
CA VAL A 316 12.64 8.28 14.21
C VAL A 316 11.92 7.84 15.49
N GLU A 317 11.54 8.78 16.36
CA GLU A 317 10.80 8.47 17.58
C GLU A 317 9.38 7.94 17.27
N ILE A 318 8.67 8.52 16.30
CA ILE A 318 7.37 7.98 15.85
C ILE A 318 7.52 6.53 15.37
N GLU A 319 8.54 6.25 14.57
CA GLU A 319 8.85 4.89 14.14
C GLU A 319 9.15 3.95 15.32
N GLU A 320 9.89 4.41 16.33
CA GLU A 320 10.13 3.61 17.53
C GLU A 320 8.82 3.25 18.25
N GLN A 321 7.87 4.18 18.31
CA GLN A 321 6.54 3.92 18.86
C GLN A 321 5.74 2.91 18.01
N VAL A 322 5.92 2.92 16.67
CA VAL A 322 5.36 1.87 15.79
C VAL A 322 6.01 0.51 16.09
N ASN A 323 7.32 0.46 16.30
CA ASN A 323 8.04 -0.78 16.65
C ASN A 323 7.56 -1.34 17.99
N LYS A 324 7.41 -0.49 19.01
CA LYS A 324 6.83 -0.88 20.32
C LYS A 324 5.42 -1.46 20.17
N CYS A 325 4.59 -0.92 19.28
CA CYS A 325 3.29 -1.51 18.98
C CYS A 325 3.40 -2.93 18.42
N GLN A 326 4.37 -3.17 17.52
CA GLN A 326 4.64 -4.50 16.99
C GLN A 326 5.14 -5.46 18.07
N GLU A 327 6.03 -5.00 18.96
CA GLU A 327 6.49 -5.81 20.10
C GLU A 327 5.35 -6.17 21.06
N ALA A 328 4.47 -5.21 21.36
CA ALA A 328 3.30 -5.43 22.22
C ALA A 328 2.30 -6.40 21.58
N SER A 329 2.05 -6.27 20.27
CA SER A 329 1.23 -7.22 19.51
C SER A 329 1.84 -8.64 19.56
N ASN A 330 3.15 -8.76 19.34
CA ASN A 330 3.86 -10.04 19.42
C ASN A 330 3.76 -10.66 20.83
N ALA A 331 3.88 -9.83 21.88
CA ALA A 331 3.73 -10.28 23.25
C ALA A 331 2.31 -10.80 23.52
N LEU A 332 1.27 -10.13 23.01
CA LEU A 332 -0.12 -10.55 23.15
C LEU A 332 -0.38 -11.87 22.40
N SER A 333 0.14 -11.99 21.17
CA SER A 333 0.08 -13.23 20.40
C SER A 333 0.73 -14.41 21.15
N GLN A 334 1.84 -14.17 21.84
CA GLN A 334 2.48 -15.18 22.69
C GLN A 334 1.71 -15.50 23.97
N LEU A 335 0.95 -14.54 24.55
CA LEU A 335 0.06 -14.79 25.67
C LEU A 335 -1.07 -15.74 25.26
N LEU A 336 -1.76 -15.41 24.16
CA LEU A 336 -2.90 -16.17 23.65
C LEU A 336 -2.50 -17.58 23.23
N GLU A 337 -1.32 -17.74 22.63
CA GLU A 337 -0.75 -19.05 22.34
C GLU A 337 -0.53 -19.87 23.62
N GLN A 338 0.06 -19.28 24.66
CA GLN A 338 0.30 -19.98 25.92
C GLN A 338 -1.00 -20.37 26.63
N ILE A 339 -2.03 -19.50 26.62
CA ILE A 339 -3.36 -19.82 27.15
C ILE A 339 -3.96 -21.02 26.39
N LYS A 340 -3.85 -21.05 25.06
CA LYS A 340 -4.34 -22.16 24.23
C LYS A 340 -3.63 -23.48 24.55
N ILE A 341 -2.31 -23.46 24.69
CA ILE A 341 -1.52 -24.66 25.06
C ILE A 341 -1.89 -25.13 26.46
N ALA A 342 -2.03 -24.20 27.42
CA ALA A 342 -2.44 -24.51 28.78
C ALA A 342 -3.84 -25.13 28.84
N SER A 343 -4.74 -24.72 27.95
CA SER A 343 -6.10 -25.28 27.81
C SER A 343 -6.14 -26.67 27.15
N GLY A 344 -4.99 -27.27 26.85
CA GLY A 344 -4.87 -28.59 26.23
C GLY A 344 -4.63 -28.55 24.72
N GLY A 345 -4.51 -27.36 24.12
CA GLY A 345 -4.16 -27.18 22.72
C GLY A 345 -2.81 -27.80 22.35
N ASP A 346 -2.65 -28.04 21.05
CA ASP A 346 -1.40 -28.54 20.46
C ASP A 346 -0.44 -27.38 20.20
N ALA A 347 0.74 -27.45 20.82
CA ALA A 347 1.80 -26.46 20.72
C ALA A 347 2.43 -26.41 19.32
N GLU A 348 2.34 -27.49 18.52
CA GLU A 348 2.88 -27.54 17.17
C GLU A 348 1.91 -26.97 16.12
N LYS A 349 0.63 -26.76 16.47
CA LYS A 349 -0.44 -26.29 15.57
C LYS A 349 -1.03 -24.93 15.96
N SER A 350 -0.54 -24.28 17.02
CA SER A 350 -0.96 -22.92 17.39
C SER A 350 -0.24 -21.89 16.52
N SER A 351 -0.82 -21.58 15.35
CA SER A 351 -0.42 -20.35 14.66
C SER A 351 -1.10 -19.15 15.33
N PRO A 352 -0.34 -18.13 15.78
CA PRO A 352 -0.93 -16.90 16.30
C PRO A 352 -1.50 -16.09 15.13
N LYS A 353 -2.82 -16.07 15.00
CA LYS A 353 -3.53 -15.05 14.20
C LYS A 353 -4.37 -14.17 15.13
N SER A 354 -3.70 -13.54 16.09
CA SER A 354 -4.31 -12.60 17.04
C SER A 354 -3.83 -11.16 16.88
N ASP A 355 -2.97 -10.89 15.89
CA ASP A 355 -2.41 -9.56 15.64
C ASP A 355 -3.51 -8.47 15.47
N SER A 356 -4.73 -8.86 15.09
CA SER A 356 -5.83 -7.92 14.89
C SER A 356 -6.34 -7.23 16.16
N LEU A 357 -6.33 -7.88 17.33
CA LEU A 357 -6.98 -7.31 18.53
C LEU A 357 -6.26 -6.07 19.06
N PHE A 358 -4.94 -6.16 19.19
CA PHE A 358 -4.14 -5.03 19.66
C PHE A 358 -4.18 -3.89 18.66
N TYR A 359 -3.90 -4.15 17.38
CA TYR A 359 -3.91 -3.12 16.35
C TYR A 359 -5.26 -2.46 16.16
N TYR A 360 -6.37 -3.21 16.27
CA TYR A 360 -7.71 -2.64 16.25
C TYR A 360 -7.93 -1.66 17.40
N ALA A 361 -7.50 -2.00 18.62
CA ALA A 361 -7.68 -1.16 19.79
C ALA A 361 -6.77 0.08 19.79
N VAL A 362 -5.55 -0.02 19.25
CA VAL A 362 -4.61 1.10 19.21
C VAL A 362 -4.72 2.02 18.01
N ASP A 363 -5.43 1.63 16.94
CA ASP A 363 -5.47 2.39 15.68
C ASP A 363 -5.92 3.85 15.86
N ILE A 364 -7.10 4.07 16.45
CA ILE A 364 -7.62 5.43 16.68
C ILE A 364 -6.76 6.19 17.71
N PRO A 365 -6.40 5.63 18.88
CA PRO A 365 -5.47 6.27 19.80
C PRO A 365 -4.15 6.72 19.18
N PHE A 366 -3.51 5.86 18.36
CA PHE A 366 -2.22 6.17 17.72
C PHE A 366 -2.37 7.36 16.75
N ARG A 367 -3.43 7.36 15.92
CA ARG A 367 -3.70 8.47 14.99
C ARG A 367 -3.95 9.79 15.71
N ASN A 368 -4.69 9.75 16.82
CA ASN A 368 -4.94 10.93 17.64
C ASN A 368 -3.66 11.46 18.28
N TRP A 369 -2.80 10.56 18.77
CA TRP A 369 -1.49 10.94 19.29
C TRP A 369 -0.60 11.57 18.21
N LEU A 370 -0.54 10.98 17.01
CA LEU A 370 0.23 11.51 15.89
C LEU A 370 -0.20 12.93 15.51
N LEU A 371 -1.50 13.23 15.60
CA LEU A 371 -2.05 14.56 15.37
C LEU A 371 -1.77 15.57 16.50
N LYS A 372 -1.30 15.15 17.67
CA LYS A 372 -0.80 16.08 18.71
C LYS A 372 0.61 16.61 18.41
N ILE A 373 1.33 16.00 17.47
CA ILE A 373 2.71 16.36 17.14
C ILE A 373 2.70 17.54 16.15
N HIS A 374 2.37 18.73 16.64
CA HIS A 374 2.35 19.97 15.87
C HIS A 374 2.55 21.22 16.73
N GLY A 375 2.94 22.33 16.10
CA GLY A 375 3.13 23.60 16.80
C GLY A 375 4.36 23.57 17.73
N PRO A 376 4.34 24.33 18.85
CA PRO A 376 5.51 24.54 19.71
C PRO A 376 6.10 23.26 20.31
N VAL A 377 5.29 22.21 20.50
CA VAL A 377 5.74 20.93 21.08
C VAL A 377 6.86 20.28 20.27
N MET A 378 6.92 20.55 18.96
CA MET A 378 7.95 19.97 18.08
C MET A 378 9.34 20.56 18.33
N ASP A 379 9.42 21.75 18.91
CA ASP A 379 10.67 22.45 19.21
C ASP A 379 11.07 22.33 20.69
N ASP A 380 10.19 21.79 21.54
CA ASP A 380 10.41 21.57 22.97
C ASP A 380 10.58 20.06 23.25
N LYS A 381 11.82 19.65 23.58
CA LYS A 381 12.15 18.25 23.86
C LYS A 381 11.39 17.69 25.06
N SER A 382 11.15 18.51 26.10
CA SER A 382 10.45 18.07 27.30
C SER A 382 8.96 17.88 27.00
N ALA A 383 8.34 18.85 26.34
CA ALA A 383 6.93 18.74 25.96
C ALA A 383 6.69 17.61 24.95
N PHE A 384 7.61 17.39 24.00
CA PHE A 384 7.55 16.22 23.11
C PHE A 384 7.68 14.90 23.86
N ARG A 385 8.56 14.84 24.88
CA ARG A 385 8.69 13.64 25.72
C ARG A 385 7.41 13.36 26.51
N GLU A 386 6.74 14.38 27.03
CA GLU A 386 5.44 14.21 27.70
C GLU A 386 4.39 13.60 26.76
N LEU A 387 4.34 14.02 25.49
CA LEU A 387 3.45 13.38 24.50
C LEU A 387 3.76 11.90 24.28
N ILE A 388 5.03 11.52 24.30
CA ILE A 388 5.45 10.11 24.19
C ILE A 388 5.02 9.35 25.44
N ASP A 389 5.24 9.90 26.63
CA ASP A 389 4.86 9.26 27.89
C ASP A 389 3.34 9.08 27.99
N GLU A 390 2.55 10.08 27.57
CA GLU A 390 1.08 9.96 27.44
C GLU A 390 0.67 8.77 26.55
N TRP A 391 1.31 8.66 25.38
CA TRP A 391 1.06 7.60 24.43
C TRP A 391 1.47 6.22 24.96
N GLU A 392 2.67 6.08 25.49
CA GLU A 392 3.18 4.82 26.03
C GLU A 392 2.32 4.34 27.20
N ASN A 393 1.85 5.25 28.05
CA ASN A 393 0.88 4.95 29.10
C ASN A 393 -0.45 4.43 28.51
N GLN A 394 -1.00 5.11 27.52
CA GLN A 394 -2.26 4.70 26.88
C GLN A 394 -2.14 3.34 26.17
N ALA A 395 -1.07 3.11 25.41
CA ALA A 395 -0.79 1.85 24.72
C ALA A 395 -0.64 0.69 25.71
N ARG A 396 0.03 0.93 26.84
CA ARG A 396 0.15 -0.04 27.93
C ARG A 396 -1.21 -0.41 28.53
N GLU A 397 -2.03 0.57 28.87
CA GLU A 397 -3.37 0.31 29.44
C GLU A 397 -4.26 -0.48 28.46
N ILE A 398 -4.18 -0.18 27.16
CA ILE A 398 -4.87 -0.94 26.12
C ILE A 398 -4.38 -2.41 26.11
N ALA A 399 -3.06 -2.62 26.11
CA ALA A 399 -2.47 -3.95 26.11
C ALA A 399 -2.92 -4.78 27.32
N LEU A 400 -2.84 -4.21 28.52
CA LEU A 400 -3.26 -4.86 29.77
C LEU A 400 -4.77 -5.15 29.80
N THR A 401 -5.59 -4.22 29.29
CA THR A 401 -7.05 -4.39 29.22
C THR A 401 -7.43 -5.55 28.28
N ILE A 402 -6.76 -5.69 27.14
CA ILE A 402 -7.01 -6.80 26.22
C ILE A 402 -6.62 -8.12 26.89
N ALA A 403 -5.44 -8.19 27.50
CA ALA A 403 -4.99 -9.39 28.19
C ALA A 403 -5.98 -9.84 29.28
N ALA A 404 -6.44 -8.91 30.14
CA ALA A 404 -7.42 -9.22 31.17
C ALA A 404 -8.72 -9.82 30.61
N LYS A 405 -9.24 -9.26 29.50
CA LYS A 405 -10.44 -9.79 28.83
C LYS A 405 -10.24 -11.17 28.22
N GLU A 406 -9.04 -11.48 27.74
CA GLU A 406 -8.73 -12.79 27.19
C GLU A 406 -8.49 -13.84 28.28
N GLU A 407 -7.96 -13.42 29.43
CA GLU A 407 -7.88 -14.26 30.64
C GLU A 407 -9.26 -14.62 31.19
N GLU A 408 -10.20 -13.67 31.23
CA GLU A 408 -11.59 -13.91 31.67
C GLU A 408 -12.33 -14.95 30.80
N LYS A 409 -11.94 -15.09 29.52
CA LYS A 409 -12.50 -16.07 28.60
C LYS A 409 -11.85 -17.45 28.72
N ALA A 410 -10.72 -17.55 29.40
CA ALA A 410 -9.94 -18.77 29.48
C ALA A 410 -10.64 -19.82 30.37
N ASP A 411 -10.47 -21.09 30.04
CA ASP A 411 -11.10 -22.18 30.80
C ASP A 411 -10.35 -22.49 32.11
N LEU A 412 -10.99 -23.20 33.02
CA LEU A 412 -10.37 -23.66 34.28
C LEU A 412 -9.11 -24.52 34.05
N LYS A 413 -8.99 -25.21 32.91
CA LYS A 413 -7.83 -26.04 32.59
C LYS A 413 -6.59 -25.19 32.36
N SER A 414 -6.74 -24.02 31.74
CA SER A 414 -5.65 -23.07 31.51
C SER A 414 -5.01 -22.58 32.82
N TYR A 415 -5.79 -22.46 33.90
CA TYR A 415 -5.30 -22.06 35.23
C TYR A 415 -4.46 -23.14 35.91
N VAL A 416 -4.89 -24.41 35.83
CA VAL A 416 -4.11 -25.55 36.35
C VAL A 416 -2.84 -25.76 35.51
N GLY A 417 -2.98 -25.59 34.19
CA GLY A 417 -1.89 -25.68 33.23
C GLY A 417 -1.54 -27.10 32.81
N LYS A 418 -0.59 -27.18 31.87
CA LYS A 418 -0.13 -28.41 31.22
C LYS A 418 1.40 -28.43 31.17
N VAL A 419 2.00 -29.57 31.52
CA VAL A 419 3.43 -29.80 31.31
C VAL A 419 3.63 -30.43 29.94
N VAL A 420 4.44 -29.79 29.11
CA VAL A 420 4.82 -30.29 27.78
C VAL A 420 6.31 -30.61 27.78
N ASN A 421 6.68 -31.75 27.23
CA ASN A 421 8.08 -32.13 27.04
C ASN A 421 8.60 -31.45 25.76
N ASP A 422 9.63 -30.62 25.89
CA ASP A 422 10.41 -30.12 24.76
C ASP A 422 11.47 -31.18 24.41
N SER A 423 11.15 -32.00 23.42
CA SER A 423 12.01 -33.09 22.95
C SER A 423 13.35 -32.60 22.39
N ALA A 424 13.41 -31.37 21.85
CA ALA A 424 14.62 -30.79 21.30
C ALA A 424 15.61 -30.32 22.40
N LYS A 425 15.09 -29.90 23.56
CA LYS A 425 15.90 -29.43 24.69
C LYS A 425 16.01 -30.42 25.84
N GLY A 426 15.30 -31.54 25.79
CA GLY A 426 15.22 -32.51 26.89
C GLY A 426 14.63 -31.92 28.18
N THR A 427 13.84 -30.85 28.08
CA THR A 427 13.30 -30.12 29.23
C THR A 427 11.78 -30.24 29.31
N LYS A 428 11.24 -30.16 30.53
CA LYS A 428 9.80 -30.06 30.77
C LYS A 428 9.44 -28.59 30.94
N ARG A 429 8.42 -28.11 30.23
CA ARG A 429 7.93 -26.74 30.35
C ARG A 429 6.48 -26.75 30.82
N LEU A 430 6.21 -26.01 31.89
CA LEU A 430 4.86 -25.73 32.35
C LEU A 430 4.26 -24.59 31.52
N TYR A 431 3.06 -24.81 31.01
CA TYR A 431 2.20 -23.79 30.42
C TYR A 431 1.00 -23.61 31.32
N SER A 432 0.86 -22.44 31.94
CA SER A 432 -0.31 -22.07 32.73
C SER A 432 -0.64 -20.60 32.51
N LEU A 433 -1.91 -20.25 32.65
CA LEU A 433 -2.38 -18.87 32.48
C LEU A 433 -1.67 -17.90 33.45
N PRO A 434 -1.53 -18.18 34.77
CA PRO A 434 -0.82 -17.25 35.67
C PRO A 434 0.64 -17.00 35.27
N LEU A 435 1.34 -18.02 34.78
CA LEU A 435 2.72 -17.86 34.32
C LEU A 435 2.78 -17.06 33.01
N ALA A 436 1.85 -17.33 32.08
CA ALA A 436 1.77 -16.61 30.82
C ALA A 436 1.46 -15.12 31.02
N ASP A 437 0.50 -14.81 31.90
CA ASP A 437 0.15 -13.45 32.31
C ASP A 437 1.34 -12.72 32.95
N GLN A 438 2.02 -13.34 33.91
CA GLN A 438 3.20 -12.75 34.56
C GLN A 438 4.29 -12.39 33.53
N LEU A 439 4.58 -13.32 32.60
CA LEU A 439 5.57 -13.10 31.54
C LEU A 439 5.12 -12.01 30.56
N TYR A 440 3.83 -11.96 30.24
CA TYR A 440 3.24 -10.94 29.38
C TYR A 440 3.34 -9.55 30.02
N LYS A 441 2.87 -9.38 31.26
CA LYS A 441 2.97 -8.12 32.01
C LYS A 441 4.40 -7.64 32.08
N ARG A 442 5.36 -8.51 32.41
CA ARG A 442 6.80 -8.16 32.44
C ARG A 442 7.29 -7.63 31.09
N LYS A 443 6.85 -8.22 29.97
CA LYS A 443 7.20 -7.72 28.62
C LYS A 443 6.56 -6.37 28.35
N ILE A 444 5.28 -6.20 28.65
CA ILE A 444 4.57 -4.94 28.44
C ILE A 444 5.20 -3.80 29.25
N TYR A 445 5.57 -4.00 30.51
CA TYR A 445 6.28 -2.99 31.31
C TYR A 445 7.71 -2.73 30.81
N LYS A 446 8.33 -3.66 30.09
CA LYS A 446 9.62 -3.42 29.43
C LYS A 446 9.46 -2.56 28.17
N ILE A 447 8.41 -2.80 27.39
CA ILE A 447 8.11 -2.08 26.15
C ILE A 447 7.65 -0.64 26.46
N TYR A 448 6.78 -0.51 27.47
CA TYR A 448 6.20 0.76 27.94
C TYR A 448 6.48 0.95 29.44
N PRO A 449 7.71 1.36 29.83
CA PRO A 449 8.07 1.60 31.23
C PRO A 449 7.16 2.65 31.89
N LYS A 450 6.98 2.59 33.22
CA LYS A 450 6.40 3.74 33.92
C LYS A 450 7.45 4.84 34.05
N VAL A 451 6.98 6.07 34.16
CA VAL A 451 7.83 7.22 34.50
C VAL A 451 8.56 6.90 35.82
N GLY A 452 9.90 6.81 35.76
CA GLY A 452 10.77 6.46 36.90
C GLY A 452 11.32 5.02 36.91
N ASP A 453 10.84 4.11 36.05
CA ASP A 453 11.31 2.71 36.02
C ASP A 453 12.68 2.51 35.34
N MET A 454 13.21 3.53 34.65
CA MET A 454 14.46 3.48 33.87
C MET A 454 15.71 3.93 34.65
N GLN A 455 15.69 3.86 35.99
CA GLN A 455 16.86 4.16 36.84
C GLN A 455 17.77 2.95 37.07
#